data_AF-W7Q5C1-F1
#
_entry.id   AF-W7Q5C1-F1
#
_cell.length_a   1.000
_cell.length_b   1.000
_cell.length_c   1.000
_cell.angle_alpha   90.00
_cell.angle_beta   90.00
_cell.angle_gamma   90.00
#
_symmetry.space_group_name_H-M   'P 1'
#
loop_
_entity.id
_entity.type
_entity.pdbx_description
1 polymer ?
#
loop_
_entity_poly.entity_id
_entity_poly.type
_entity_poly.pdbx_seq_one_letter_code
_entity_poly.pdbx_strand_id
1 'polypeptide(L)'
;MRLLLLNGNSNAALTAQMAEEARRILGQSVEVLPDTATDSVPYIGSRRDCALAGAELVKLVESHLEKDDRRYDAILLSCFGEPGITAVREISLCQW
;
A
#
# COMPACT_ATOMS: atom_id res chain seq x y z
N MET A 1 -10.05 -4.56 -12.88
CA MET A 1 -8.68 -4.11 -12.52
C MET A 1 -8.38 -4.51 -11.09
N ARG A 2 -7.11 -4.73 -10.73
CA ARG A 2 -6.66 -5.11 -9.39
C ARG A 2 -5.86 -3.97 -8.78
N LEU A 3 -6.37 -3.42 -7.69
CA LEU A 3 -5.73 -2.35 -6.94
C LEU A 3 -5.20 -2.91 -5.63
N LEU A 4 -3.87 -2.92 -5.48
CA LEU A 4 -3.23 -3.20 -4.20
C LEU A 4 -3.24 -1.93 -3.35
N LEU A 5 -3.94 -1.92 -2.22
CA LEU A 5 -4.08 -0.77 -1.34
C LEU A 5 -3.26 -1.02 -0.07
N LEU A 6 -2.13 -0.34 0.09
CA LEU A 6 -1.21 -0.59 1.20
C LEU A 6 -1.20 0.56 2.19
N ASN A 7 -1.52 0.28 3.45
CA ASN A 7 -1.34 1.22 4.54
C ASN A 7 0.08 1.13 5.10
N GLY A 8 0.81 2.25 5.09
CA GLY A 8 2.18 2.32 5.60
C GLY A 8 2.30 2.41 7.11
N ASN A 9 1.21 2.61 7.87
CA ASN A 9 1.20 2.49 9.33
C ASN A 9 0.61 1.14 9.76
N SER A 10 0.79 0.77 11.02
CA SER A 10 0.35 -0.51 11.58
C SER A 10 -1.14 -0.56 12.00
N ASN A 11 -1.93 0.47 11.70
CA ASN A 11 -3.35 0.52 12.06
C ASN A 11 -4.24 -0.18 11.02
N ALA A 12 -4.55 -1.46 11.26
CA ALA A 12 -5.41 -2.26 10.38
C ALA A 12 -6.86 -1.75 10.29
N ALA A 13 -7.38 -1.11 11.34
CA ALA A 13 -8.74 -0.55 11.30
C ALA A 13 -8.82 0.62 10.29
N LEU A 14 -7.78 1.44 10.23
CA LEU A 14 -7.68 2.50 9.23
C LEU A 14 -7.59 1.91 7.81
N THR A 15 -6.83 0.82 7.64
CA THR A 15 -6.78 0.09 6.37
C THR A 15 -8.16 -0.38 5.92
N ALA A 16 -8.96 -0.95 6.82
CA ALA A 16 -10.32 -1.38 6.53
C ALA A 16 -11.21 -0.21 6.09
N GLN A 17 -11.16 0.93 6.80
CA GLN A 17 -11.91 2.14 6.43
C GLN A 17 -11.52 2.67 5.03
N MET A 18 -10.23 2.72 4.71
CA MET A 18 -9.76 3.14 3.38
C MET A 18 -10.22 2.16 2.29
N ALA A 19 -10.23 0.85 2.56
CA ALA A 19 -10.68 -0.15 1.63
C ALA A 19 -12.19 -0.10 1.37
N GLU A 20 -13.00 0.15 2.40
CA GLU A 20 -14.45 0.37 2.27
C GLU A 20 -14.73 1.58 1.37
N GLU A 21 -14.05 2.70 1.62
CA GLU A 21 -14.23 3.91 0.83
C GLU A 21 -13.75 3.73 -0.62
N ALA A 22 -12.62 3.07 -0.85
CA ALA A 22 -12.13 2.76 -2.18
C ALA A 22 -13.14 1.89 -2.96
N ARG A 23 -13.73 0.87 -2.32
CA ARG A 23 -14.77 0.04 -2.93
C ARG A 23 -16.05 0.82 -3.24
N ARG A 24 -16.44 1.75 -2.35
CA ARG A 24 -17.60 2.62 -2.55
C ARG A 24 -17.43 3.52 -3.78
N ILE A 25 -16.24 4.05 -4.00
CA ILE A 25 -15.94 4.95 -5.13
C ILE A 25 -15.76 4.17 -6.44
N LEU A 26 -14.97 3.09 -6.42
CA LEU A 26 -14.55 2.37 -7.63
C LEU A 26 -15.56 1.32 -8.10
N GLY A 27 -16.51 0.94 -7.23
CA GLY A 27 -17.52 -0.07 -7.52
C GLY A 27 -16.94 -1.46 -7.78
N GLN A 28 -17.69 -2.29 -8.51
CA GLN A 28 -17.34 -3.69 -8.77
C GLN A 28 -16.32 -3.88 -9.90
N SER A 29 -15.99 -2.82 -10.65
CA SER A 29 -14.99 -2.85 -11.73
C SER A 29 -13.55 -2.99 -11.24
N VAL A 30 -13.31 -2.72 -9.96
CA VAL A 30 -11.98 -2.79 -9.33
C VAL A 30 -11.99 -3.74 -8.13
N GLU A 31 -11.16 -4.77 -8.19
CA GLU A 31 -10.83 -5.63 -7.07
C GLU A 31 -9.85 -4.87 -6.16
N VAL A 32 -10.34 -4.40 -5.01
CA VAL A 32 -9.50 -3.71 -4.00
C VAL A 32 -8.95 -4.74 -3.02
N LEU A 33 -7.62 -4.87 -3.02
CA LEU A 33 -6.82 -5.78 -2.19
C LEU A 33 -6.08 -4.97 -1.12
N PRO A 34 -6.66 -4.78 0.08
CA PRO A 34 -6.04 -3.99 1.13
C PRO A 34 -5.04 -4.82 1.96
N ASP A 35 -3.93 -4.20 2.37
CA ASP A 35 -3.03 -4.76 3.38
C ASP A 35 -2.36 -3.67 4.24
N THR A 36 -1.83 -4.06 5.40
CA THR A 36 -1.27 -3.19 6.43
C THR A 36 0.17 -3.56 6.75
N ALA A 37 1.06 -2.56 6.80
CA ALA A 37 2.43 -2.75 7.28
C ALA A 37 2.46 -2.93 8.81
N THR A 38 2.25 -4.15 9.31
CA THR A 38 2.11 -4.44 10.75
C THR A 38 3.36 -4.14 11.58
N ASP A 39 4.55 -4.25 10.98
CA ASP A 39 5.84 -3.95 11.63
C ASP A 39 6.25 -2.47 11.51
N SER A 40 5.30 -1.60 11.15
CA SER A 40 5.52 -0.16 10.97
C SER A 40 5.11 0.67 12.19
N VAL A 41 5.35 1.97 12.11
CA VAL A 41 4.88 2.98 13.07
C VAL A 41 3.34 2.99 13.16
N PRO A 42 2.76 3.27 14.34
CA PRO A 42 1.30 3.34 14.50
C PRO A 42 0.67 4.54 13.80
N TYR A 43 1.46 5.60 13.57
CA TYR A 43 1.05 6.81 12.87
C TYR A 43 2.27 7.47 12.21
N ILE A 44 2.10 7.98 10.99
CA ILE A 44 3.16 8.65 10.23
C ILE A 44 3.01 10.16 10.42
N GLY A 45 3.75 10.74 11.36
CA GLY A 45 3.70 12.18 11.68
C GLY A 45 4.96 12.96 11.33
N SER A 46 6.03 12.28 10.92
CA SER A 46 7.34 12.90 10.69
C SER A 46 8.10 12.26 9.53
N ARG A 47 9.23 12.88 9.14
CA ARG A 47 10.14 12.33 8.13
C ARG A 47 10.83 11.04 8.59
N ARG A 48 11.14 10.92 9.88
CA ARG A 48 11.63 9.67 10.48
C ARG A 48 10.60 8.55 10.29
N ASP A 49 9.34 8.84 10.57
CA ASP A 49 8.25 7.87 10.45
C ASP A 49 8.03 7.46 8.99
N CYS A 50 8.15 8.40 8.04
CA CYS A 50 8.15 8.08 6.61
C CYS A 50 9.29 7.13 6.23
N ALA A 51 10.49 7.30 6.79
CA ALA A 51 11.61 6.40 6.48
C ALA A 51 11.35 4.96 6.97
N LEU A 52 10.81 4.82 8.20
CA LEU A 52 10.44 3.51 8.76
C LEU A 52 9.29 2.85 7.99
N ALA A 53 8.21 3.60 7.74
CA ALA A 53 7.07 3.12 6.96
C ALA A 53 7.44 2.76 5.52
N GLY A 54 8.34 3.53 4.89
CA GLY A 54 8.81 3.27 3.54
C GLY A 54 9.54 1.92 3.44
N ALA A 55 10.38 1.59 4.42
CA ALA A 55 11.06 0.29 4.45
C ALA A 55 10.06 -0.88 4.57
N GLU A 56 9.04 -0.75 5.43
CA GLU A 56 8.02 -1.80 5.57
C GLU A 56 7.11 -1.91 4.34
N LEU A 57 6.78 -0.79 3.69
CA LEU A 57 6.00 -0.81 2.45
C LEU A 57 6.75 -1.50 1.29
N VAL A 58 8.06 -1.29 1.17
CA VAL A 58 8.87 -1.99 0.16
C VAL A 58 8.80 -3.50 0.36
N LYS A 59 9.06 -3.99 1.58
CA LYS A 59 8.95 -5.42 1.92
C LYS A 59 7.56 -5.97 1.63
N LEU A 60 6.52 -5.20 1.96
CA LEU A 60 5.13 -5.61 1.76
C LEU A 60 4.81 -5.76 0.27
N VAL A 61 5.23 -4.79 -0.56
CA VAL A 61 5.10 -4.88 -2.02
C VAL A 61 5.86 -6.08 -2.56
N GLU A 62 7.13 -6.27 -2.19
CA GLU A 62 7.92 -7.44 -2.60
C GLU A 62 7.21 -8.75 -2.26
N SER A 63 6.69 -8.88 -1.03
CA SER A 63 5.95 -10.06 -0.60
C SER A 63 4.69 -10.31 -1.44
N HIS A 64 3.96 -9.26 -1.83
CA HIS A 64 2.80 -9.36 -2.70
C HIS A 64 3.17 -9.74 -4.14
N LEU A 65 4.29 -9.23 -4.65
CA LEU A 65 4.80 -9.56 -5.99
C LEU A 65 5.32 -10.99 -6.07
N GLU A 66 5.87 -11.53 -4.98
CA GLU A 66 6.35 -12.92 -4.91
C GLU A 66 5.23 -13.94 -4.73
N LYS A 67 4.19 -13.63 -3.94
CA LYS A 67 3.12 -14.57 -3.59
C LYS A 67 2.02 -14.69 -4.64
N ASP A 68 1.84 -13.67 -5.47
CA ASP A 68 0.73 -13.60 -6.42
C ASP A 68 1.25 -13.50 -7.86
N ASP A 69 1.11 -14.60 -8.60
CA ASP A 69 1.47 -14.65 -10.02
C ASP A 69 0.61 -13.72 -10.89
N ARG A 70 -0.53 -13.23 -10.37
CA ARG A 70 -1.38 -12.27 -11.06
C ARG A 70 -0.87 -10.85 -10.81
N ARG A 71 -0.59 -10.14 -11.91
CA ARG A 71 -0.21 -8.72 -11.88
C ARG A 71 -1.28 -7.84 -11.21
N TYR A 72 -0.83 -6.83 -10.46
CA TYR A 72 -1.67 -5.71 -10.02
C TYR A 72 -1.66 -4.62 -11.09
N ASP A 73 -2.83 -4.01 -11.35
CA ASP A 73 -2.93 -2.90 -12.32
C ASP A 73 -2.46 -1.57 -11.72
N ALA A 74 -2.54 -1.44 -10.40
CA ALA A 74 -2.06 -0.28 -9.65
C ALA A 74 -1.73 -0.65 -8.19
N ILE A 75 -0.81 0.09 -7.59
CA ILE A 75 -0.47 0.01 -6.16
C ILE A 75 -0.69 1.38 -5.51
N LEU A 76 -1.64 1.49 -4.58
CA LEU A 76 -1.92 2.70 -3.82
C LEU A 76 -1.25 2.64 -2.44
N LEU A 77 -0.18 3.43 -2.27
CA LEU A 77 0.41 3.68 -0.97
C LEU A 77 -0.47 4.67 -0.19
N SER A 78 -1.33 4.14 0.68
CA SER A 78 -2.40 4.86 1.37
C SER A 78 -1.89 5.52 2.66
N CYS A 79 -0.92 6.43 2.51
CA CYS A 79 -0.34 7.18 3.62
C CYS A 79 0.20 8.54 3.16
N PHE A 80 0.09 9.54 4.02
CA PHE A 80 0.63 10.87 3.74
C PHE A 80 2.15 10.91 3.88
N GLY A 81 2.81 11.71 3.04
CA GLY A 81 4.26 11.84 3.00
C GLY A 81 4.98 10.91 2.02
N GLU A 82 4.22 10.14 1.24
CA GLU A 82 4.67 9.24 0.17
C GLU A 82 5.85 8.32 0.58
N PRO A 83 5.73 7.57 1.69
CA PRO A 83 6.83 6.76 2.21
C PRO A 83 7.27 5.69 1.19
N GLY A 84 8.54 5.71 0.79
CA GLY A 84 9.12 4.69 -0.08
C GLY A 84 8.62 4.69 -1.53
N ILE A 85 7.90 5.72 -1.99
CA ILE A 85 7.25 5.73 -3.32
C ILE A 85 8.24 5.46 -4.48
N THR A 86 9.44 6.02 -4.44
CA THR A 86 10.45 5.81 -5.49
C THR A 86 10.95 4.36 -5.50
N ALA A 87 11.22 3.79 -4.32
CA ALA A 87 11.66 2.40 -4.21
C ALA A 87 10.56 1.43 -4.66
N VAL A 88 9.31 1.68 -4.26
CA VAL A 88 8.15 0.89 -4.73
C VAL A 88 8.01 0.97 -6.26
N ARG A 89 8.24 2.14 -6.86
CA ARG A 89 8.22 2.29 -8.32
C ARG A 89 9.28 1.46 -9.02
N GLU A 90 10.49 1.39 -8.47
CA GLU A 90 11.58 0.59 -9.04
C GLU A 90 11.23 -0.90 -9.12
N ILE A 91 10.55 -1.44 -8.09
CA ILE A 91 10.20 -2.86 -8.01
C ILE A 91 8.86 -3.22 -8.66
N SER A 92 7.92 -2.28 -8.76
CA SER A 92 6.52 -2.60 -9.11
C SER A 92 6.25 -2.79 -10.61
N LEU A 93 7.22 -2.58 -11.50
CA LEU A 93 7.09 -2.67 -12.97
C LEU A 93 5.86 -1.93 -13.56
N CYS A 94 5.21 -1.08 -12.78
CA CYS A 94 4.07 -0.27 -13.21
C CYS A 94 4.65 0.93 -13.96
N GLN A 95 4.39 0.99 -15.27
CA GLN A 95 4.60 2.21 -16.05
C GLN A 95 3.44 3.14 -15.72
N TRP A 96 3.71 4.14 -14.88
CA TRP A 96 2.76 5.16 -14.43
C TRP A 96 2.49 6.19 -15.52
#